data_AF-A0A2M7PAK6-F1
#
_entry.id   AF-A0A2M7PAK6-F1
#
_cell.length_a   1.000
_cell.length_b   1.000
_cell.length_c   1.000
_cell.angle_alpha   90.00
_cell.angle_beta   90.00
_cell.angle_gamma   90.00
#
_symmetry.space_group_name_H-M   'P 1'
#
loop_
_entity.id
_entity.type
_entity.pdbx_description
1 polymer ?
#
loop_
_entity_poly.entity_id
_entity_poly.type
_entity_poly.pdbx_seq_one_letter_code
_entity_poly.pdbx_strand_id
1 'polypeptide(L)'
;RDLIAAHQVQVFSSNYPLYGDLSQRVMEVLGQLEPEVEVYSIDEAFIRLPAAMPEALLANGRHLRATVKRQVGIPVSVGFGPTKTLAKIANRIAKQQPEHGGVFVLPEQGHDALLAAIEVGDVWGIGRRQSQKLRLGGIRTALDLKNANDTWLRKHLTVTGLRTSTELRGVSCLPLTDSPPAKQSITSSRSFGQPVTDLAGLHEALASYVAIAAAKLRAERLTAGCVQVYLTTNRFRAREPQYANSTTVSLALPTASTLELIRHAVAALGQLYRSGFAYQKVGVTLMDLGAASRGQPHLFCPPPKGGEALMTALDKVNTRWGRDTLHSGAEGFLRPWKNKQTMKSPSYTTSWHELPVVG
;
A
#
# COMPACT_ATOMS: atom_id res chain seq x y z
N ARG A 1 14.39 -4.49 23.82
CA ARG A 1 15.41 -5.42 23.27
C ARG A 1 15.40 -6.72 24.06
N ASP A 2 15.15 -6.64 25.35
CA ASP A 2 15.11 -7.79 26.27
C ASP A 2 14.04 -8.81 25.91
N LEU A 3 12.85 -8.39 25.48
CA LEU A 3 11.80 -9.30 24.96
C LEU A 3 12.22 -10.04 23.68
N ILE A 4 12.93 -9.38 22.76
CA ILE A 4 13.39 -10.00 21.51
C ILE A 4 14.43 -11.08 21.82
N ALA A 5 15.37 -10.77 22.71
CA ALA A 5 16.39 -11.70 23.16
C ALA A 5 15.79 -12.87 23.96
N ALA A 6 14.88 -12.59 24.90
CA ALA A 6 14.25 -13.59 25.75
C ALA A 6 13.41 -14.61 24.96
N HIS A 7 12.78 -14.18 23.86
CA HIS A 7 11.96 -15.03 23.00
C HIS A 7 12.65 -15.47 21.70
N GLN A 8 13.97 -15.24 21.57
CA GLN A 8 14.77 -15.61 20.38
C GLN A 8 14.15 -15.14 19.05
N VAL A 9 13.53 -13.96 19.06
CA VAL A 9 12.83 -13.42 17.89
C VAL A 9 13.85 -13.01 16.83
N GLN A 10 13.72 -13.58 15.63
CA GLN A 10 14.53 -13.22 14.48
C GLN A 10 13.98 -11.95 13.82
N VAL A 11 14.85 -10.98 13.55
CA VAL A 11 14.47 -9.67 13.00
C VAL A 11 15.11 -9.48 11.63
N PHE A 12 14.28 -9.22 10.62
CA PHE A 12 14.70 -8.99 9.24
C PHE A 12 14.34 -7.57 8.78
N SER A 13 15.17 -7.00 7.90
CA SER A 13 14.86 -5.74 7.20
C SER A 13 13.99 -6.01 5.98
N SER A 14 13.07 -5.11 5.68
CA SER A 14 12.16 -5.24 4.54
C SER A 14 12.91 -5.26 3.19
N ASN A 15 12.60 -6.25 2.36
CA ASN A 15 13.10 -6.40 0.98
C ASN A 15 11.99 -6.14 -0.05
N TYR A 16 11.59 -4.87 -0.19
CA TYR A 16 10.47 -4.49 -1.08
C TYR A 16 10.63 -4.93 -2.55
N PRO A 17 11.82 -4.86 -3.20
CA PRO A 17 11.99 -5.36 -4.56
C PRO A 17 11.66 -6.85 -4.68
N LEU A 18 12.16 -7.67 -3.76
CA LEU A 18 11.87 -9.11 -3.71
C LEU A 18 10.38 -9.37 -3.52
N TYR A 19 9.74 -8.66 -2.57
CA TYR A 19 8.30 -8.86 -2.30
C TYR A 19 7.44 -8.45 -3.50
N GLY A 20 7.81 -7.37 -4.20
CA GLY A 20 7.13 -6.91 -5.40
C GLY A 20 7.24 -7.90 -6.57
N ASP A 21 8.44 -8.43 -6.84
CA ASP A 21 8.64 -9.44 -7.88
C ASP A 21 7.87 -10.74 -7.57
N LEU A 22 7.97 -11.25 -6.34
CA LEU A 22 7.24 -12.45 -5.95
C LEU A 22 5.72 -12.26 -6.01
N SER A 23 5.22 -11.12 -5.57
CA SER A 23 3.81 -10.72 -5.69
C SER A 23 3.36 -10.74 -7.14
N GLN A 24 4.10 -10.07 -8.02
CA GLN A 24 3.78 -10.02 -9.45
C GLN A 24 3.66 -11.43 -10.04
N ARG A 25 4.62 -12.31 -9.72
CA ARG A 25 4.57 -13.72 -10.17
C ARG A 25 3.34 -14.45 -9.66
N VAL A 26 2.95 -14.29 -8.38
CA VAL A 26 1.70 -14.89 -7.87
C VAL A 26 0.50 -14.39 -8.68
N MET A 27 0.39 -13.08 -8.91
CA MET A 27 -0.73 -12.51 -9.65
C MET A 27 -0.76 -12.96 -11.12
N GLU A 28 0.40 -13.09 -11.77
CA GLU A 28 0.52 -13.63 -13.12
C GLU A 28 0.05 -15.08 -13.20
N VAL A 29 0.44 -15.93 -12.24
CA VAL A 29 -0.03 -17.32 -12.17
C VAL A 29 -1.54 -17.39 -11.98
N LEU A 30 -2.11 -16.55 -11.13
CA LEU A 30 -3.57 -16.49 -10.95
C LEU A 30 -4.27 -16.06 -12.24
N GLY A 31 -3.77 -15.04 -12.94
CA GLY A 31 -4.33 -14.57 -14.21
C GLY A 31 -4.19 -15.56 -15.39
N GLN A 32 -3.28 -16.54 -15.30
CA GLN A 32 -3.20 -17.64 -16.26
C GLN A 32 -4.23 -18.74 -15.98
N LEU A 33 -4.59 -18.93 -14.71
CA LEU A 33 -5.52 -19.98 -14.28
C LEU A 33 -6.97 -19.54 -14.38
N GLU A 34 -7.25 -18.26 -14.17
CA GLU A 34 -8.60 -17.72 -14.10
C GLU A 34 -8.72 -16.40 -14.86
N PRO A 35 -9.82 -16.17 -15.60
CA PRO A 35 -9.94 -15.01 -16.50
C PRO A 35 -10.26 -13.70 -15.77
N GLU A 36 -11.06 -13.75 -14.69
CA GLU A 36 -11.54 -12.58 -13.97
C GLU A 36 -10.85 -12.42 -12.61
N VAL A 37 -9.65 -11.82 -12.62
CA VAL A 37 -8.82 -11.59 -11.43
C VAL A 37 -8.66 -10.10 -11.16
N GLU A 38 -9.08 -9.65 -9.97
CA GLU A 38 -8.80 -8.32 -9.43
C GLU A 38 -7.67 -8.40 -8.40
N VAL A 39 -6.53 -7.76 -8.69
CA VAL A 39 -5.44 -7.59 -7.73
C VAL A 39 -5.87 -6.57 -6.67
N TYR A 40 -6.08 -7.02 -5.43
CA TYR A 40 -6.56 -6.19 -4.33
C TYR A 40 -5.41 -5.57 -3.52
N SER A 41 -4.35 -6.36 -3.27
CA SER A 41 -3.14 -5.93 -2.57
C SER A 41 -1.91 -6.66 -3.15
N ILE A 42 -0.74 -6.42 -2.55
CA ILE A 42 0.50 -7.13 -2.92
C ILE A 42 0.41 -8.66 -2.70
N ASP A 43 -0.46 -9.12 -1.82
CA ASP A 43 -0.55 -10.52 -1.39
C ASP A 43 -1.96 -11.10 -1.51
N GLU A 44 -2.91 -10.35 -2.09
CA GLU A 44 -4.31 -10.77 -2.19
C GLU A 44 -4.94 -10.37 -3.53
N ALA A 45 -5.77 -11.27 -4.05
CA ALA A 45 -6.61 -11.02 -5.21
C ALA A 45 -8.03 -11.54 -4.95
N PHE A 46 -9.00 -10.99 -5.68
CA PHE A 46 -10.34 -11.55 -5.80
C PHE A 46 -10.48 -12.18 -7.19
N ILE A 47 -11.07 -13.37 -7.25
CA ILE A 47 -11.33 -14.08 -8.49
C ILE A 47 -12.84 -14.28 -8.60
N ARG A 48 -13.44 -13.89 -9.73
CA ARG A 48 -14.83 -14.26 -10.03
C ARG A 48 -14.83 -15.60 -10.75
N LEU A 49 -15.70 -16.48 -10.26
CA LEU A 49 -15.95 -17.78 -10.83
C LEU A 49 -17.44 -17.94 -11.12
N PRO A 50 -17.81 -18.75 -12.13
CA PRO A 50 -19.19 -19.17 -12.29
C PRO A 50 -19.66 -19.95 -11.05
N ALA A 51 -20.97 -19.94 -10.80
CA ALA A 51 -21.56 -20.78 -9.78
C ALA A 51 -21.24 -22.26 -10.09
N ALA A 52 -20.77 -22.98 -9.07
CA ALA A 52 -20.39 -24.38 -9.19
C ALA A 52 -20.65 -25.10 -7.86
N MET A 53 -20.73 -26.43 -7.92
CA MET A 53 -20.87 -27.25 -6.72
C MET A 53 -19.67 -27.07 -5.77
N PRO A 54 -19.86 -27.13 -4.43
CA PRO A 54 -18.78 -26.96 -3.46
C PRO A 54 -17.57 -27.86 -3.72
N GLU A 55 -17.77 -29.09 -4.16
CA GLU A 55 -16.70 -30.03 -4.48
C GLU A 55 -15.82 -29.54 -5.64
N ALA A 56 -16.44 -28.96 -6.67
CA ALA A 56 -15.72 -28.39 -7.81
C ALA A 56 -14.94 -27.14 -7.38
N LEU A 57 -15.52 -26.27 -6.55
CA LEU A 57 -14.83 -25.11 -5.99
C LEU A 57 -13.64 -25.52 -5.10
N LEU A 58 -13.82 -26.54 -4.25
CA LEU A 58 -12.75 -27.09 -3.42
C LEU A 58 -11.61 -27.66 -4.28
N ALA A 59 -11.94 -28.42 -5.33
CA ALA A 59 -10.96 -28.96 -6.27
C ALA A 59 -10.20 -27.83 -6.98
N ASN A 60 -10.89 -26.81 -7.46
CA ASN A 60 -10.28 -25.64 -8.09
C ASN A 60 -9.35 -24.90 -7.12
N GLY A 61 -9.83 -24.60 -5.90
CA GLY A 61 -9.02 -23.94 -4.87
C GLY A 61 -7.76 -24.74 -4.53
N ARG A 62 -7.83 -26.07 -4.45
CA ARG A 62 -6.65 -26.93 -4.24
C ARG A 62 -5.69 -26.85 -5.42
N HIS A 63 -6.20 -26.84 -6.66
CA HIS A 63 -5.40 -26.69 -7.87
C HIS A 63 -4.67 -25.34 -7.90
N LEU A 64 -5.38 -24.23 -7.67
CA LEU A 64 -4.81 -22.89 -7.59
C LEU A 64 -3.64 -22.83 -6.59
N ARG A 65 -3.87 -23.32 -5.37
CA ARG A 65 -2.83 -23.34 -4.32
C ARG A 65 -1.62 -24.18 -4.70
N ALA A 66 -1.85 -25.37 -5.24
CA ALA A 66 -0.78 -26.28 -5.64
C ALA A 66 0.06 -25.68 -6.78
N THR A 67 -0.59 -25.04 -7.76
CA THR A 67 0.10 -24.39 -8.88
C THR A 67 0.90 -23.18 -8.44
N VAL A 68 0.34 -22.28 -7.63
CA VAL A 68 1.09 -21.13 -7.07
C VAL A 68 2.28 -21.61 -6.23
N LYS A 69 2.08 -22.62 -5.38
CA LYS A 69 3.16 -23.17 -4.56
C LYS A 69 4.26 -23.83 -5.42
N ARG A 70 3.89 -24.55 -6.49
CA ARG A 70 4.83 -25.20 -7.40
C ARG A 70 5.65 -24.19 -8.20
N GLN A 71 5.01 -23.14 -8.73
CA GLN A 71 5.65 -22.20 -9.65
C GLN A 71 6.39 -21.05 -8.93
N VAL A 72 5.87 -20.58 -7.80
CA VAL A 72 6.42 -19.41 -7.09
C VAL A 72 7.02 -19.78 -5.72
N GLY A 73 6.63 -20.93 -5.14
CA GLY A 73 7.10 -21.34 -3.81
C GLY A 73 6.32 -20.71 -2.64
N ILE A 74 5.31 -19.87 -2.92
CA ILE A 74 4.53 -19.17 -1.89
C ILE A 74 3.26 -19.95 -1.54
N PRO A 75 3.04 -20.30 -0.26
CA PRO A 75 1.77 -20.88 0.17
C PRO A 75 0.68 -19.80 0.19
N VAL A 76 -0.43 -20.08 -0.50
CA VAL A 76 -1.63 -19.25 -0.50
C VAL A 76 -2.77 -19.96 0.23
N SER A 77 -3.88 -19.27 0.49
CA SER A 77 -5.15 -19.85 0.98
C SER A 77 -6.30 -19.29 0.16
N VAL A 78 -7.36 -20.07 -0.03
CA VAL A 78 -8.48 -19.71 -0.90
C VAL A 78 -9.79 -19.86 -0.15
N GLY A 79 -10.59 -18.80 -0.16
CA GLY A 79 -11.93 -18.78 0.41
C GLY A 79 -12.96 -18.47 -0.66
N PHE A 80 -14.01 -19.28 -0.75
CA PHE A 80 -15.13 -19.06 -1.67
C PHE A 80 -16.36 -18.58 -0.91
N GLY A 81 -17.01 -17.55 -1.45
CA GLY A 81 -18.28 -17.03 -0.94
C GLY A 81 -18.98 -16.20 -2.01
N PRO A 82 -20.29 -15.95 -1.89
CA PRO A 82 -21.08 -15.29 -2.93
C PRO A 82 -20.81 -13.80 -3.06
N THR A 83 -20.12 -13.21 -2.07
CA THR A 83 -19.74 -11.80 -2.03
C THR A 83 -18.27 -11.66 -1.62
N LYS A 84 -17.62 -10.53 -1.89
CA LYS A 84 -16.21 -10.32 -1.52
C LYS A 84 -16.02 -10.45 -0.01
N THR A 85 -16.97 -9.91 0.75
CA THR A 85 -16.92 -9.97 2.23
C THR A 85 -17.05 -11.40 2.73
N LEU A 86 -17.98 -12.19 2.20
CA LEU A 86 -18.14 -13.60 2.58
C LEU A 86 -16.97 -14.48 2.10
N ALA A 87 -16.37 -14.19 0.94
CA ALA A 87 -15.15 -14.84 0.48
C ALA A 87 -13.96 -14.55 1.41
N LYS A 88 -13.85 -13.33 1.94
CA LYS A 88 -12.84 -12.98 2.98
C LYS A 88 -13.09 -13.71 4.29
N ILE A 89 -14.35 -13.87 4.71
CA ILE A 89 -14.72 -14.71 5.86
C ILE A 89 -14.30 -16.16 5.64
N ALA A 90 -14.63 -16.73 4.47
CA ALA A 90 -14.23 -18.08 4.10
C ALA A 90 -12.70 -18.26 4.10
N ASN A 91 -11.95 -17.29 3.55
CA ASN A 91 -10.50 -17.35 3.52
C ASN A 91 -9.88 -17.27 4.93
N ARG A 92 -10.50 -16.50 5.83
CA ARG A 92 -10.10 -16.47 7.24
C ARG A 92 -10.27 -17.85 7.87
N ILE A 93 -11.43 -18.49 7.68
CA ILE A 93 -11.70 -19.84 8.18
C ILE A 93 -10.67 -20.82 7.62
N ALA A 94 -10.41 -20.79 6.31
CA ALA A 94 -9.40 -21.61 5.64
C ALA A 94 -7.99 -21.47 6.24
N LYS A 95 -7.63 -20.28 6.75
CA LYS A 95 -6.33 -20.01 7.39
C LYS A 95 -6.28 -20.43 8.86
N GLN A 96 -7.38 -20.30 9.59
CA GLN A 96 -7.43 -20.54 11.04
C GLN A 96 -7.72 -21.98 11.42
N GLN A 97 -8.33 -22.75 10.52
CA GLN A 97 -8.75 -24.14 10.72
C GLN A 97 -7.92 -25.05 9.80
N PRO A 98 -6.80 -25.61 10.30
CA PRO A 98 -5.89 -26.44 9.51
C PRO A 98 -6.56 -27.66 8.85
N GLU A 99 -7.66 -28.16 9.42
CA GLU A 99 -8.48 -29.26 8.89
C GLU A 99 -9.02 -28.97 7.47
N HIS A 100 -9.14 -27.70 7.08
CA HIS A 100 -9.56 -27.31 5.74
C HIS A 100 -8.41 -27.29 4.72
N GLY A 101 -7.16 -27.53 5.16
CA GLY A 101 -6.01 -27.60 4.27
C GLY A 101 -5.75 -26.32 3.46
N GLY A 102 -6.25 -25.16 3.94
CA GLY A 102 -6.10 -23.86 3.28
C GLY A 102 -7.11 -23.56 2.16
N VAL A 103 -8.17 -24.35 1.99
CA VAL A 103 -9.29 -24.04 1.07
C VAL A 103 -10.62 -24.21 1.80
N PHE A 104 -11.49 -23.21 1.74
CA PHE A 104 -12.81 -23.29 2.36
C PHE A 104 -13.89 -22.69 1.45
N VAL A 105 -15.00 -23.40 1.29
CA VAL A 105 -16.20 -22.92 0.60
C VAL A 105 -17.24 -22.62 1.66
N LEU A 106 -17.69 -21.36 1.72
CA LEU A 106 -18.75 -20.98 2.64
C LEU A 106 -20.06 -21.68 2.22
N PRO A 107 -20.75 -22.38 3.14
CA PRO A 107 -22.01 -23.02 2.81
C PRO A 107 -23.10 -21.96 2.52
N GLU A 108 -23.97 -22.27 1.56
CA GLU A 108 -25.09 -21.39 1.18
C GLU A 108 -26.07 -21.18 2.34
N GLN A 109 -26.33 -22.24 3.10
CA GLN A 109 -27.22 -22.23 4.26
C GLN A 109 -26.44 -22.50 5.55
N GLY A 110 -26.96 -22.00 6.68
CA GLY A 110 -26.39 -22.29 8.00
C GLY A 110 -25.06 -21.60 8.32
N HIS A 111 -24.56 -20.70 7.47
CA HIS A 111 -23.33 -19.96 7.77
C HIS A 111 -23.46 -18.97 8.93
N ASP A 112 -24.67 -18.74 9.47
CA ASP A 112 -24.88 -17.86 10.63
C ASP A 112 -24.13 -18.35 11.87
N ALA A 113 -24.03 -19.66 12.07
CA ALA A 113 -23.22 -20.22 13.14
C ALA A 113 -21.73 -19.86 12.99
N LEU A 114 -21.21 -19.85 11.75
CA LEU A 114 -19.85 -19.42 11.45
C LEU A 114 -19.68 -17.92 11.69
N LEU A 115 -20.66 -17.11 11.26
CA LEU A 115 -20.63 -15.66 11.45
C LEU A 115 -20.74 -15.26 12.93
N ALA A 116 -21.45 -16.04 13.75
CA ALA A 116 -21.55 -15.81 15.20
C ALA A 116 -20.22 -16.01 15.92
N ALA A 117 -19.35 -16.89 15.41
CA ALA A 117 -18.04 -17.16 15.98
C ALA A 117 -16.97 -16.12 15.59
N ILE A 118 -17.27 -15.23 14.65
CA ILE A 118 -16.32 -14.25 14.14
C ILE A 118 -16.57 -12.89 14.80
N GLU A 119 -15.54 -12.33 15.44
CA GLU A 119 -15.65 -10.99 16.01
C GLU A 119 -15.87 -9.94 14.92
N VAL A 120 -16.66 -8.92 15.21
CA VAL A 120 -16.96 -7.83 14.26
C VAL A 120 -15.71 -7.09 13.78
N GLY A 121 -14.65 -7.05 14.60
CA GLY A 121 -13.37 -6.44 14.23
C GLY A 121 -12.54 -7.24 13.22
N ASP A 122 -12.91 -8.50 13.00
CA ASP A 122 -12.29 -9.39 12.02
C ASP A 122 -13.00 -9.39 10.67
N VAL A 123 -14.14 -8.69 10.56
CA VAL A 123 -14.85 -8.51 9.30
C VAL A 123 -14.08 -7.55 8.40
N TRP A 124 -13.85 -7.95 7.15
CA TRP A 124 -13.18 -7.12 6.15
C TRP A 124 -13.91 -5.78 5.98
N GLY A 125 -13.14 -4.67 6.01
CA GLY A 125 -13.67 -3.31 5.97
C GLY A 125 -13.95 -2.68 7.34
N ILE A 126 -13.99 -3.45 8.43
CA ILE A 126 -14.22 -2.94 9.79
C ILE A 126 -12.89 -2.67 10.52
N GLY A 127 -12.50 -1.40 10.60
CA GLY A 127 -11.28 -0.99 11.31
C GLY A 127 -11.45 -0.89 12.82
N ARG A 128 -10.34 -0.79 13.57
CA ARG A 128 -10.31 -0.69 15.05
C ARG A 128 -11.31 0.31 15.64
N ARG A 129 -11.37 1.53 15.09
CA ARG A 129 -12.30 2.58 15.55
C ARG A 129 -13.77 2.22 15.29
N GLN A 130 -14.06 1.60 14.15
CA GLN A 130 -15.41 1.16 13.81
C GLN A 130 -15.84 -0.02 14.68
N SER A 131 -14.94 -0.99 14.91
CA SER A 131 -15.17 -2.11 15.82
C SER A 131 -15.51 -1.66 17.23
N GLN A 132 -14.80 -0.64 17.77
CA GLN A 132 -15.14 -0.05 19.07
C GLN A 132 -16.56 0.55 19.08
N LYS A 133 -16.93 1.33 18.05
CA LYS A 133 -18.29 1.90 17.92
C LYS A 133 -19.36 0.81 17.83
N LEU A 134 -19.11 -0.25 17.08
CA LEU A 134 -20.02 -1.38 16.91
C LEU A 134 -20.23 -2.12 18.24
N ARG A 135 -19.16 -2.41 18.97
CA ARG A 135 -19.22 -3.06 20.28
C ARG A 135 -20.02 -2.24 21.30
N LEU A 136 -19.88 -0.91 21.28
CA LEU A 136 -20.68 -0.01 22.12
C LEU A 136 -22.16 -0.03 21.72
N GLY A 137 -22.47 -0.24 20.44
CA GLY A 137 -23.83 -0.42 19.93
C GLY A 137 -24.38 -1.85 20.10
N GLY A 138 -23.70 -2.73 20.84
CA GLY A 138 -24.13 -4.12 21.04
C GLY A 138 -23.80 -5.08 19.89
N ILE A 139 -23.17 -4.61 18.82
CA ILE A 139 -22.79 -5.41 17.65
C ILE A 139 -21.38 -5.95 17.89
N ARG A 140 -21.26 -7.24 18.23
CA ARG A 140 -19.99 -7.86 18.64
C ARG A 140 -19.47 -8.88 17.64
N THR A 141 -20.35 -9.53 16.90
CA THR A 141 -20.03 -10.60 15.94
C THR A 141 -20.32 -10.18 14.50
N ALA A 142 -19.83 -10.95 13.52
CA ALA A 142 -20.20 -10.77 12.13
C ALA A 142 -21.69 -11.05 11.89
N LEU A 143 -22.29 -11.99 12.65
CA LEU A 143 -23.73 -12.25 12.62
C LEU A 143 -24.53 -11.04 13.13
N ASP A 144 -24.09 -10.43 14.24
CA ASP A 144 -24.74 -9.20 14.74
C ASP A 144 -24.69 -8.09 13.69
N LEU A 145 -23.55 -7.95 12.99
CA LEU A 145 -23.39 -6.95 11.94
C LEU A 145 -24.27 -7.25 10.72
N LYS A 146 -24.40 -8.53 10.33
CA LYS A 146 -25.33 -8.98 9.29
C LYS A 146 -26.77 -8.59 9.65
N ASN A 147 -27.16 -8.75 10.91
CA ASN A 147 -28.54 -8.52 11.38
C ASN A 147 -28.80 -7.09 11.88
N ALA A 148 -27.78 -6.23 11.91
CA ALA A 148 -27.90 -4.86 12.41
C ALA A 148 -28.81 -3.98 11.54
N ASN A 149 -29.42 -2.97 12.16
CA ASN A 149 -30.33 -2.03 11.49
C ASN A 149 -29.59 -1.14 10.48
N ASP A 150 -30.09 -1.09 9.24
CA ASP A 150 -29.46 -0.37 8.13
C ASP A 150 -29.33 1.14 8.35
N THR A 151 -30.33 1.78 8.96
CA THR A 151 -30.31 3.21 9.27
C THR A 151 -29.22 3.51 10.30
N TRP A 152 -29.09 2.65 11.32
CA TRP A 152 -28.02 2.77 12.30
C TRP A 152 -26.64 2.57 11.64
N LEU A 153 -26.47 1.54 10.82
CA LEU A 153 -25.21 1.27 10.12
C LEU A 153 -24.81 2.43 9.22
N ARG A 154 -25.73 2.98 8.43
CA ARG A 154 -25.46 4.14 7.58
C ARG A 154 -25.06 5.37 8.40
N LYS A 155 -25.73 5.63 9.53
CA LYS A 155 -25.41 6.76 10.41
C LYS A 155 -24.02 6.64 11.05
N HIS A 156 -23.63 5.44 11.49
CA HIS A 156 -22.42 5.25 12.29
C HIS A 156 -21.18 4.79 11.50
N LEU A 157 -21.38 4.09 10.38
CA LEU A 157 -20.34 3.53 9.52
C LEU A 157 -20.37 4.07 8.08
N THR A 158 -21.30 4.96 7.75
CA THR A 158 -21.55 5.48 6.39
C THR A 158 -22.07 4.40 5.43
N VAL A 159 -22.18 4.72 4.14
CA VAL A 159 -22.60 3.76 3.10
C VAL A 159 -21.69 2.54 3.01
N THR A 160 -20.39 2.68 3.32
CA THR A 160 -19.43 1.58 3.25
C THR A 160 -19.71 0.49 4.27
N GLY A 161 -20.05 0.86 5.52
CA GLY A 161 -20.44 -0.12 6.53
C GLY A 161 -21.76 -0.80 6.21
N LEU A 162 -22.73 -0.07 5.66
CA LEU A 162 -23.98 -0.64 5.17
C LEU A 162 -23.70 -1.69 4.07
N ARG A 163 -22.89 -1.35 3.05
CA ARG A 163 -22.49 -2.30 1.99
C ARG A 163 -21.81 -3.56 2.56
N THR A 164 -20.98 -3.41 3.59
CA THR A 164 -20.32 -4.55 4.26
C THR A 164 -21.35 -5.48 4.92
N SER A 165 -22.35 -4.91 5.62
CA SER A 165 -23.45 -5.70 6.19
C SER A 165 -24.31 -6.37 5.11
N THR A 166 -24.64 -5.65 4.04
CA THR A 166 -25.38 -6.18 2.89
C THR A 166 -24.64 -7.34 2.21
N GLU A 167 -23.32 -7.24 2.07
CA GLU A 167 -22.48 -8.33 1.56
C GLU A 167 -22.51 -9.57 2.46
N LEU A 168 -22.55 -9.40 3.79
CA LEU A 168 -22.72 -10.51 4.74
C LEU A 168 -24.10 -11.19 4.63
N ARG A 169 -25.10 -10.47 4.12
CA ARG A 169 -26.43 -11.02 3.78
C ARG A 169 -26.44 -11.75 2.43
N GLY A 170 -25.29 -11.87 1.76
CA GLY A 170 -25.17 -12.54 0.47
C GLY A 170 -25.48 -11.64 -0.73
N VAL A 171 -25.73 -10.35 -0.52
CA VAL A 171 -26.06 -9.42 -1.61
C VAL A 171 -24.82 -8.65 -2.03
N SER A 172 -24.33 -8.93 -3.24
CA SER A 172 -23.11 -8.32 -3.77
C SER A 172 -23.28 -6.81 -4.00
N CYS A 173 -22.45 -6.02 -3.32
CA CYS A 173 -22.38 -4.56 -3.39
C CYS A 173 -21.01 -4.05 -3.86
N LEU A 174 -20.02 -4.95 -3.91
CA LEU A 174 -18.63 -4.64 -4.21
C LEU A 174 -18.19 -5.44 -5.44
N PRO A 175 -18.55 -4.98 -6.65
CA PRO A 175 -18.23 -5.70 -7.88
C PRO A 175 -16.72 -5.82 -8.07
N LEU A 176 -16.31 -6.76 -8.94
CA LEU A 176 -14.94 -6.74 -9.43
C LEU A 176 -14.66 -5.43 -10.16
N THR A 177 -13.46 -4.90 -9.96
CA THR A 177 -13.01 -3.66 -10.57
C THR A 177 -12.08 -4.00 -11.72
N ASP A 178 -12.58 -3.90 -12.95
CA ASP A 178 -11.81 -4.20 -14.16
C ASP A 178 -10.75 -3.11 -14.47
N SER A 179 -10.94 -1.90 -13.91
CA SER A 179 -10.01 -0.79 -14.05
C SER A 179 -9.92 0.01 -12.74
N PRO A 180 -8.78 -0.02 -12.02
CA PRO A 180 -8.63 0.74 -10.80
C PRO A 180 -8.82 2.25 -11.08
N PRO A 181 -9.45 3.00 -10.15
CA PRO A 181 -9.67 4.42 -10.35
C PRO A 181 -8.35 5.16 -10.54
N ALA A 182 -8.40 6.26 -11.31
CA ALA A 182 -7.23 7.11 -11.52
C ALA A 182 -6.62 7.52 -10.17
N LYS A 183 -5.29 7.43 -10.07
CA LYS A 183 -4.59 7.80 -8.83
C LYS A 183 -4.85 9.27 -8.52
N GLN A 184 -5.24 9.52 -7.27
CA GLN A 184 -5.50 10.88 -6.78
C GLN A 184 -4.26 11.55 -6.19
N SER A 185 -3.27 10.75 -5.78
CA SER A 185 -2.01 11.27 -5.24
C SER A 185 -0.86 10.27 -5.38
N ILE A 186 0.37 10.78 -5.38
CA ILE A 186 1.60 9.99 -5.30
C ILE A 186 2.39 10.44 -4.07
N THR A 187 2.57 9.53 -3.11
CA THR A 187 3.31 9.81 -1.87
C THR A 187 4.65 9.10 -1.87
N SER A 188 5.68 9.82 -1.42
CA SER A 188 6.99 9.25 -1.08
C SER A 188 7.41 9.73 0.30
N SER A 189 7.59 8.79 1.22
CA SER A 189 8.03 9.08 2.58
C SER A 189 8.71 7.87 3.19
N ARG A 190 9.67 8.10 4.08
CA ARG A 190 10.32 7.04 4.85
C ARG A 190 10.65 7.55 6.25
N SER A 191 10.60 6.64 7.22
CA SER A 191 11.20 6.88 8.52
C SER A 191 12.72 6.75 8.40
N PHE A 192 13.45 7.63 9.07
CA PHE A 192 14.90 7.67 9.05
C PHE A 192 15.52 6.54 9.86
N GLY A 193 16.70 6.08 9.44
CA GLY A 193 17.49 5.10 10.19
C GLY A 193 18.04 5.65 11.51
N GLN A 194 18.21 6.98 11.58
CA GLN A 194 18.51 7.75 12.78
C GLN A 194 17.70 9.06 12.74
N PRO A 195 17.25 9.60 13.88
CA PRO A 195 16.56 10.89 13.88
C PRO A 195 17.44 11.99 13.26
N VAL A 196 16.83 12.85 12.46
CA VAL A 196 17.47 14.00 11.83
C VAL A 196 17.04 15.25 12.58
N THR A 197 18.00 16.08 12.99
CA THR A 197 17.75 17.28 13.80
C THR A 197 17.99 18.57 13.05
N ASP A 198 18.78 18.54 11.98
CA ASP A 198 19.18 19.71 11.22
C ASP A 198 18.39 19.84 9.91
N LEU A 199 18.26 21.08 9.44
CA LEU A 199 17.51 21.39 8.23
C LEU A 199 18.17 20.82 6.96
N ALA A 200 19.51 20.74 6.92
CA ALA A 200 20.23 20.25 5.75
C ALA A 200 19.98 18.75 5.51
N GLY A 201 20.02 17.94 6.56
CA GLY A 201 19.68 16.52 6.48
C GLY A 201 18.23 16.28 6.08
N LEU A 202 17.29 17.10 6.58
CA LEU A 202 15.88 17.01 6.16
C LEU A 202 15.69 17.44 4.70
N HIS A 203 16.44 18.44 4.25
CA HIS A 203 16.43 18.92 2.88
C HIS A 203 16.87 17.82 1.91
N GLU A 204 18.02 17.21 2.16
CA GLU A 204 18.55 16.08 1.36
C GLU A 204 17.56 14.92 1.28
N ALA A 205 16.99 14.56 2.44
CA ALA A 205 15.98 13.51 2.54
C ALA A 205 14.72 13.82 1.73
N LEU A 206 14.18 15.02 1.90
CA LEU A 206 12.98 15.46 1.21
C LEU A 206 13.22 15.51 -0.31
N ALA A 207 14.34 16.08 -0.74
CA ALA A 207 14.71 16.14 -2.16
C ALA A 207 14.78 14.74 -2.78
N SER A 208 15.38 13.77 -2.07
CA SER A 208 15.43 12.37 -2.52
C SER A 208 14.03 11.76 -2.65
N TYR A 209 13.14 12.03 -1.70
CA TYR A 209 11.77 11.51 -1.75
C TYR A 209 10.93 12.17 -2.85
N VAL A 210 11.16 13.46 -3.11
CA VAL A 210 10.56 14.18 -4.24
C VAL A 210 11.04 13.60 -5.57
N ALA A 211 12.34 13.33 -5.73
CA ALA A 211 12.88 12.71 -6.94
C ALA A 211 12.23 11.36 -7.24
N ILE A 212 12.04 10.52 -6.21
CA ILE A 212 11.32 9.24 -6.32
C ILE A 212 9.85 9.45 -6.72
N ALA A 213 9.16 10.41 -6.11
CA ALA A 213 7.76 10.70 -6.42
C ALA A 213 7.60 11.24 -7.85
N ALA A 214 8.50 12.12 -8.27
CA ALA A 214 8.52 12.72 -9.61
C ALA A 214 8.82 11.68 -10.70
N ALA A 215 9.76 10.76 -10.46
CA ALA A 215 10.03 9.66 -11.39
C ALA A 215 8.80 8.75 -11.58
N LYS A 216 8.07 8.44 -10.49
CA LYS A 216 6.80 7.69 -10.58
C LYS A 216 5.74 8.46 -11.37
N LEU A 217 5.60 9.75 -11.08
CA LEU A 217 4.67 10.64 -11.76
C LEU A 217 4.92 10.62 -13.29
N ARG A 218 6.19 10.70 -13.73
CA ARG A 218 6.56 10.64 -15.15
C ARG A 218 6.38 9.26 -15.76
N ALA A 219 6.71 8.19 -15.05
CA ALA A 219 6.47 6.82 -15.51
C ALA A 219 4.97 6.55 -15.80
N GLU A 220 4.09 7.22 -15.06
CA GLU A 220 2.64 7.15 -15.22
C GLU A 220 2.08 8.24 -16.17
N ARG A 221 2.95 9.05 -16.79
CA ARG A 221 2.61 10.15 -17.70
C ARG A 221 1.67 11.20 -17.08
N LEU A 222 1.88 11.47 -15.79
CA LEU A 222 1.13 12.44 -15.01
C LEU A 222 1.95 13.71 -14.76
N THR A 223 1.25 14.78 -14.38
CA THR A 223 1.78 16.01 -13.76
C THR A 223 1.07 16.24 -12.43
N ALA A 224 1.67 17.03 -11.54
CA ALA A 224 1.08 17.37 -10.26
C ALA A 224 0.88 18.89 -10.17
N GLY A 225 -0.31 19.33 -9.77
CA GLY A 225 -0.63 20.73 -9.49
C GLY A 225 -0.36 21.14 -8.05
N CYS A 226 -0.18 20.19 -7.13
CA CYS A 226 0.01 20.48 -5.70
C CYS A 226 1.11 19.61 -5.07
N VAL A 227 1.89 20.20 -4.17
CA VAL A 227 2.93 19.54 -3.37
C VAL A 227 2.63 19.73 -1.90
N GLN A 228 2.34 18.65 -1.18
CA GLN A 228 2.24 18.66 0.27
C GLN A 228 3.50 18.06 0.89
N VAL A 229 4.08 18.78 1.84
CA VAL A 229 5.24 18.33 2.63
C VAL A 229 4.78 18.15 4.07
N TYR A 230 5.27 17.10 4.71
CA TYR A 230 5.00 16.84 6.12
C TYR A 230 6.22 16.24 6.82
N LEU A 231 6.31 16.50 8.11
CA LEU A 231 7.39 16.00 8.95
C LEU A 231 6.88 15.69 10.36
N THR A 232 7.51 14.70 11.01
CA THR A 232 7.07 14.21 12.32
C THR A 232 8.20 13.64 13.16
N THR A 233 8.12 13.85 14.48
CA THR A 233 8.97 13.23 15.51
C THR A 233 8.48 11.83 15.87
N ASN A 234 9.26 11.11 16.67
CA ASN A 234 8.88 9.79 17.15
C ASN A 234 7.91 9.86 18.34
N ARG A 235 6.62 9.61 18.08
CA ARG A 235 5.57 9.57 19.12
C ARG A 235 5.80 8.54 20.24
N PHE A 236 6.65 7.55 20.03
CA PHE A 236 6.96 6.53 21.03
C PHE A 236 8.08 6.96 22.00
N ARG A 237 8.75 8.09 21.73
CA ARG A 237 9.73 8.69 22.64
C ARG A 237 9.06 9.76 23.50
N ALA A 238 8.25 9.32 24.46
CA ALA A 238 7.42 10.20 25.30
C ALA A 238 8.22 11.27 26.10
N ARG A 239 9.53 11.05 26.31
CA ARG A 239 10.42 11.98 27.03
C ARG A 239 11.08 13.02 26.13
N GLU A 240 10.88 12.96 24.81
CA GLU A 240 11.43 13.93 23.85
C GLU A 240 10.33 14.89 23.36
N PRO A 241 10.68 16.14 23.00
CA PRO A 241 9.74 17.08 22.40
C PRO A 241 9.04 16.49 21.17
N GLN A 242 7.72 16.64 21.13
CA GLN A 242 6.89 16.09 20.04
C GLN A 242 6.46 17.19 19.07
N TYR A 243 6.62 16.91 17.79
CA TYR A 243 6.17 17.80 16.72
C TYR A 243 5.71 17.00 15.50
N ALA A 244 4.58 17.42 14.94
CA ALA A 244 4.08 16.95 13.66
C ALA A 244 3.38 18.10 12.97
N ASN A 245 3.74 18.35 11.70
CA ASN A 245 3.10 19.39 10.92
C ASN A 245 3.17 19.09 9.42
N SER A 246 2.31 19.73 8.65
CA SER A 246 2.25 19.61 7.19
C SER A 246 1.85 20.93 6.56
N THR A 247 2.39 21.21 5.38
CA THR A 247 1.99 22.36 4.56
C THR A 247 1.78 21.92 3.12
N THR A 248 0.88 22.59 2.40
CA THR A 248 0.55 22.30 1.01
C THR A 248 0.78 23.55 0.17
N VAL A 249 1.47 23.38 -0.95
CA VAL A 249 1.76 24.43 -1.91
C VAL A 249 1.12 24.08 -3.25
N SER A 250 0.28 24.96 -3.76
CA SER A 250 -0.24 24.90 -5.12
C SER A 250 0.77 25.46 -6.10
N LEU A 251 0.95 24.79 -7.23
CA LEU A 251 1.85 25.19 -8.30
C LEU A 251 1.09 26.04 -9.31
N ALA A 252 1.74 27.08 -9.84
CA ALA A 252 1.15 27.91 -10.90
C ALA A 252 0.90 27.11 -12.19
N LEU A 253 1.75 26.12 -12.45
CA LEU A 253 1.65 25.19 -13.55
C LEU A 253 1.83 23.76 -13.04
N PRO A 254 0.96 22.81 -13.41
CA PRO A 254 1.20 21.40 -13.15
C PRO A 254 2.50 20.95 -13.78
N THR A 255 3.37 20.29 -13.01
CA THR A 255 4.70 19.88 -13.48
C THR A 255 5.02 18.46 -13.07
N ALA A 256 5.91 17.83 -13.83
CA ALA A 256 6.55 16.57 -13.48
C ALA A 256 8.08 16.71 -13.38
N SER A 257 8.59 17.95 -13.39
CA SER A 257 10.01 18.25 -13.25
C SER A 257 10.48 17.99 -11.82
N THR A 258 11.43 17.07 -11.66
CA THR A 258 12.05 16.79 -10.36
C THR A 258 12.61 18.07 -9.73
N LEU A 259 13.29 18.91 -10.51
CA LEU A 259 13.95 20.11 -9.99
C LEU A 259 12.95 21.17 -9.50
N GLU A 260 11.82 21.34 -10.20
CA GLU A 260 10.79 22.28 -9.78
C GLU A 260 10.06 21.79 -8.53
N LEU A 261 9.70 20.51 -8.50
CA LEU A 261 9.07 19.90 -7.34
C LEU A 261 9.98 19.98 -6.10
N ILE A 262 11.29 19.75 -6.26
CA ILE A 262 12.26 19.89 -5.16
C ILE A 262 12.26 21.33 -4.65
N ARG A 263 12.32 22.32 -5.55
CA ARG A 263 12.34 23.74 -5.18
C ARG A 263 11.14 24.11 -4.31
N HIS A 264 9.93 23.72 -4.73
CA HIS A 264 8.71 24.00 -3.97
C HIS A 264 8.63 23.23 -2.66
N ALA A 265 9.02 21.95 -2.66
CA ALA A 265 9.01 21.12 -1.46
C ALA A 265 10.01 21.63 -0.39
N VAL A 266 11.20 22.07 -0.82
CA VAL A 266 12.22 22.62 0.06
C VAL A 266 11.79 23.96 0.67
N ALA A 267 11.20 24.84 -0.14
CA ALA A 267 10.64 26.10 0.36
C ALA A 267 9.55 25.84 1.42
N ALA A 268 8.68 24.85 1.18
CA ALA A 268 7.68 24.39 2.13
C ALA A 268 8.29 23.82 3.42
N LEU A 269 9.38 23.04 3.31
CA LEU A 269 10.09 22.49 4.46
C LEU A 269 10.66 23.59 5.36
N GLY A 270 11.20 24.66 4.78
CA GLY A 270 11.71 25.80 5.55
C GLY A 270 10.68 26.45 6.47
N GLN A 271 9.39 26.41 6.09
CA GLN A 271 8.29 26.94 6.90
C GLN A 271 7.85 25.97 8.02
N LEU A 272 8.09 24.67 7.84
CA LEU A 272 7.69 23.63 8.78
C LEU A 272 8.76 23.30 9.82
N TYR A 273 10.03 23.48 9.46
CA TYR A 273 11.15 23.10 10.30
C TYR A 273 11.19 23.93 11.59
N ARG A 274 11.47 23.25 12.71
CA ARG A 274 11.75 23.86 14.00
C ARG A 274 13.00 23.23 14.58
N SER A 275 13.93 24.06 15.03
CA SER A 275 15.10 23.60 15.77
C SER A 275 14.69 22.96 17.11
N GLY A 276 15.53 22.08 17.63
CA GLY A 276 15.31 21.40 18.92
C GLY A 276 14.42 20.15 18.86
N PHE A 277 14.01 19.71 17.66
CA PHE A 277 13.23 18.48 17.48
C PHE A 277 14.05 17.40 16.76
N ALA A 278 13.91 16.16 17.22
CA ALA A 278 14.49 14.98 16.59
C ALA A 278 13.47 14.35 15.63
N TYR A 279 13.53 14.72 14.36
CA TYR A 279 12.58 14.25 13.36
C TYR A 279 12.85 12.80 12.99
N GLN A 280 11.79 11.99 12.99
CA GLN A 280 11.85 10.59 12.61
C GLN A 280 11.48 10.37 11.15
N LYS A 281 10.73 11.29 10.53
CA LYS A 281 10.20 11.12 9.19
C LYS A 281 9.94 12.48 8.53
N VAL A 282 10.27 12.55 7.25
CA VAL A 282 9.78 13.56 6.31
C VAL A 282 9.10 12.85 5.13
N GLY A 283 8.16 13.50 4.48
CA GLY A 283 7.50 12.97 3.30
C GLY A 283 6.93 14.06 2.41
N VAL A 284 6.70 13.67 1.17
CA VAL A 284 6.02 14.47 0.16
C VAL A 284 4.84 13.70 -0.40
N THR A 285 3.74 14.41 -0.65
CA THR A 285 2.57 13.94 -1.37
C THR A 285 2.31 14.87 -2.54
N LEU A 286 2.37 14.33 -3.75
CA LEU A 286 1.98 15.00 -4.98
C LEU A 286 0.48 14.79 -5.19
N MET A 287 -0.26 15.87 -5.41
CA MET A 287 -1.72 15.87 -5.54
C MET A 287 -2.12 16.70 -6.76
N ASP A 288 -3.44 16.74 -7.03
CA ASP A 288 -3.99 17.40 -8.21
C ASP A 288 -3.33 16.83 -9.47
N LEU A 289 -3.46 15.51 -9.62
CA LEU A 289 -2.77 14.77 -10.68
C LEU A 289 -3.53 14.93 -11.99
N GLY A 290 -2.82 15.42 -13.01
CA GLY A 290 -3.34 15.60 -14.36
C GLY A 290 -2.57 14.76 -15.38
N ALA A 291 -3.17 14.46 -16.53
CA ALA A 291 -2.45 13.85 -17.63
C ALA A 291 -1.45 14.87 -18.21
N ALA A 292 -0.20 14.46 -18.42
CA ALA A 292 0.84 15.35 -18.96
C ALA A 292 0.48 15.91 -20.35
N SER A 293 -0.30 15.16 -21.15
CA SER A 293 -0.79 15.59 -22.47
C SER A 293 -1.90 16.63 -22.43
N ARG A 294 -2.51 16.89 -21.27
CA ARG A 294 -3.63 17.83 -21.08
C ARG A 294 -3.21 19.08 -20.30
N GLY A 295 -1.98 19.57 -20.53
CA GLY A 295 -1.53 20.81 -19.94
C GLY A 295 -2.27 22.01 -20.53
N GLN A 296 -3.14 22.66 -19.74
CA GLN A 296 -3.68 23.96 -20.11
C GLN A 296 -2.56 25.00 -19.97
N PRO A 297 -2.19 25.73 -21.03
CA PRO A 297 -1.21 26.79 -20.93
C PRO A 297 -1.74 27.88 -20.01
N HIS A 298 -0.91 28.30 -19.05
CA HIS A 298 -1.25 29.40 -18.16
C HIS A 298 -1.05 30.73 -18.89
N LEU A 299 -2.06 31.60 -18.85
CA LEU A 299 -2.08 32.86 -19.62
C LEU A 299 -0.88 33.77 -19.30
N PHE A 300 -0.43 33.77 -18.03
CA PHE A 300 0.63 34.66 -17.54
C PHE A 300 1.94 33.95 -17.20
N CYS A 301 2.03 32.63 -17.40
CA CYS A 301 3.20 31.85 -17.00
C CYS A 301 3.57 30.89 -18.13
N PRO A 302 4.55 31.24 -18.99
CA PRO A 302 5.00 30.34 -20.03
C PRO A 302 5.70 29.13 -19.41
N PRO A 303 5.56 27.92 -20.00
CA PRO A 303 6.22 26.74 -19.49
C PRO A 303 7.75 26.89 -19.56
N PRO A 304 8.50 26.27 -18.62
CA PRO A 304 9.95 26.30 -18.64
C PRO A 304 10.50 25.62 -19.90
N LYS A 305 11.45 26.25 -20.59
CA LYS A 305 12.10 25.66 -21.77
C LYS A 305 13.04 24.52 -21.36
N GLY A 306 12.96 23.38 -22.06
CA GLY A 306 13.92 22.28 -21.96
C GLY A 306 13.78 21.34 -20.75
N GLY A 307 12.87 21.62 -19.81
CA GLY A 307 12.67 20.81 -18.60
C GLY A 307 12.30 19.35 -18.90
N GLU A 308 11.41 19.13 -19.88
CA GLU A 308 10.96 17.78 -20.25
C GLU A 308 12.07 16.94 -20.89
N ALA A 309 12.86 17.53 -21.80
CA ALA A 309 13.99 16.86 -22.42
C ALA A 309 15.05 16.45 -21.37
N LEU A 310 15.33 17.33 -20.40
CA LEU A 310 16.24 17.04 -19.30
C LEU A 310 15.72 15.89 -18.42
N MET A 311 14.45 15.93 -18.01
CA MET A 311 13.86 14.86 -17.19
C MET A 311 13.85 13.52 -17.93
N THR A 312 13.54 13.54 -19.22
CA THR A 312 13.57 12.35 -20.08
C THR A 312 14.98 11.77 -20.19
N ALA A 313 16.00 12.61 -20.35
CA ALA A 313 17.40 12.18 -20.37
C ALA A 313 17.82 11.57 -19.02
N LEU A 314 17.47 12.21 -17.91
CA LEU A 314 17.73 11.72 -16.56
C LEU A 314 17.10 10.33 -16.33
N ASP A 315 15.82 10.17 -16.69
CA ASP A 315 15.11 8.90 -16.52
C ASP A 315 15.69 7.80 -17.42
N LYS A 316 16.07 8.10 -18.66
CA LYS A 316 16.71 7.14 -19.57
C LYS A 316 18.04 6.62 -19.02
N VAL A 317 18.88 7.52 -18.51
CA VAL A 317 20.18 7.14 -17.91
C VAL A 317 19.95 6.27 -16.67
N ASN A 318 19.06 6.68 -15.77
CA ASN A 318 18.75 5.92 -14.57
C ASN A 318 18.07 4.56 -14.85
N THR A 319 17.32 4.46 -15.93
CA THR A 319 16.71 3.18 -16.34
C THR A 319 17.77 2.23 -16.89
N ARG A 320 18.72 2.73 -17.67
CA ARG A 320 19.75 1.91 -18.31
C ARG A 320 20.87 1.49 -17.36
N TRP A 321 21.32 2.40 -16.51
CA TRP A 321 22.54 2.21 -15.69
C TRP A 321 22.24 1.96 -14.21
N GLY A 322 20.97 2.07 -13.83
CA GLY A 322 20.52 1.85 -12.46
C GLY A 322 20.03 3.12 -11.79
N ARG A 323 19.15 2.91 -10.80
CA ARG A 323 18.56 4.01 -10.02
C ARG A 323 19.66 4.81 -9.34
N ASP A 324 19.46 6.13 -9.22
CA ASP A 324 20.38 7.06 -8.52
C ASP A 324 21.72 7.31 -9.25
N THR A 325 21.90 6.82 -10.50
CA THR A 325 23.08 7.10 -11.35
C THR A 325 23.22 8.61 -11.61
N LEU A 326 22.11 9.25 -11.99
CA LEU A 326 21.96 10.70 -12.04
C LEU A 326 20.90 11.11 -11.03
N HIS A 327 21.24 12.09 -10.20
CA HIS A 327 20.36 12.64 -9.19
C HIS A 327 20.62 14.14 -9.02
N SER A 328 19.68 14.85 -8.41
CA SER A 328 19.88 16.27 -8.11
C SER A 328 20.92 16.42 -6.99
N GLY A 329 21.83 17.40 -7.09
CA GLY A 329 22.75 17.72 -6.01
C GLY A 329 22.04 18.07 -4.69
N ALA A 330 20.77 18.50 -4.75
CA ALA A 330 19.92 18.76 -3.59
C ALA A 330 19.64 17.51 -2.75
N GLU A 331 19.80 16.30 -3.31
CA GLU A 331 19.58 15.02 -2.64
C GLU A 331 20.73 14.61 -1.72
N GLY A 332 21.88 15.30 -1.82
CA GLY A 332 23.10 14.97 -1.09
C GLY A 332 23.76 13.67 -1.54
N PHE A 333 25.02 13.49 -1.17
CA PHE A 333 25.83 12.34 -1.59
C PHE A 333 25.89 11.24 -0.51
N LEU A 334 26.09 11.62 0.76
CA LEU A 334 26.33 10.67 1.86
C LEU A 334 25.04 10.06 2.44
N ARG A 335 23.95 10.84 2.47
CA ARG A 335 22.59 10.43 2.88
C ARG A 335 22.53 9.53 4.15
N PRO A 336 23.11 9.97 5.29
CA PRO A 336 23.21 9.15 6.52
C PRO A 336 21.86 8.80 7.15
N TRP A 337 20.80 9.49 6.75
CA TRP A 337 19.42 9.31 7.19
C TRP A 337 18.71 8.12 6.52
N LYS A 338 19.31 7.49 5.50
CA LYS A 338 18.75 6.31 4.81
C LYS A 338 18.38 5.21 5.82
N ASN A 339 17.33 4.46 5.49
CA ASN A 339 16.85 3.39 6.37
C ASN A 339 17.91 2.29 6.50
N LYS A 340 18.11 1.77 7.72
CA LYS A 340 19.02 0.65 7.95
C LYS A 340 18.41 -0.62 7.35
N GLN A 341 19.14 -1.25 6.42
CA GLN A 341 18.76 -2.52 5.79
C GLN A 341 19.78 -3.63 6.10
N THR A 342 20.46 -3.55 7.24
CA THR A 342 21.57 -4.46 7.60
C THR A 342 21.12 -5.90 7.84
N MET A 343 19.82 -6.14 8.02
CA MET A 343 19.24 -7.47 8.23
C MET A 343 18.37 -7.89 7.03
N LYS A 344 18.65 -7.34 5.83
CA LYS A 344 17.87 -7.63 4.62
C LYS A 344 18.18 -9.06 4.15
N SER A 345 17.15 -9.82 3.80
CA SER A 345 17.36 -11.11 3.15
C SER A 345 18.00 -10.93 1.77
N PRO A 346 18.72 -11.93 1.24
CA PRO A 346 19.22 -11.88 -0.12
C PRO A 346 18.09 -11.64 -1.14
N SER A 347 18.46 -11.01 -2.24
CA SER A 347 17.61 -10.53 -3.32
C SER A 347 17.47 -11.63 -4.38
N TYR A 348 17.03 -12.81 -3.93
CA TYR A 348 17.08 -14.07 -4.68
C TYR A 348 16.52 -14.02 -6.10
N THR A 349 15.52 -13.18 -6.36
CA THR A 349 14.87 -13.08 -7.67
C THR A 349 15.18 -11.79 -8.42
N THR A 350 15.91 -10.86 -7.79
CA THR A 350 16.12 -9.49 -8.31
C THR A 350 17.60 -9.12 -8.44
N SER A 351 18.52 -10.02 -8.09
CA SER A 351 19.98 -9.84 -8.22
C SER A 351 20.65 -11.16 -8.61
N TRP A 352 21.40 -11.16 -9.71
CA TRP A 352 22.17 -12.32 -10.19
C TRP A 352 23.26 -12.76 -9.19
N HIS A 353 23.80 -11.83 -8.42
CA HIS A 353 24.86 -12.12 -7.44
C HIS A 353 24.33 -12.73 -6.14
N GLU A 354 23.02 -12.68 -5.91
CA GLU A 354 22.38 -13.15 -4.69
C GLU A 354 21.47 -14.37 -4.95
N LEU A 355 21.70 -15.08 -6.07
CA LEU A 355 21.00 -16.32 -6.37
C LEU A 355 21.30 -17.38 -5.30
N PRO A 356 20.29 -18.18 -4.90
CA PRO A 356 20.53 -19.28 -3.98
C PRO A 356 21.47 -20.31 -4.63
N VAL A 357 22.58 -20.61 -3.96
CA VAL A 357 23.49 -21.68 -4.37
C VAL A 357 22.89 -23.00 -3.87
N VAL A 358 22.61 -23.92 -4.78
CA VAL A 358 22.21 -25.29 -4.42
C VAL A 358 23.49 -26.00 -3.98
N GLY A 359 23.58 -26.30 -2.69
CA GLY A 359 24.64 -27.08 -2.07
C GLY A 359 24.24 -28.51 -1.83
#